data_AF-A0A2N2ALH5-F1
#
_entry.id   AF-A0A2N2ALH5-F1
#
_cell.length_a   1.000
_cell.length_b   1.000
_cell.length_c   1.000
_cell.angle_alpha   90.00
_cell.angle_beta   90.00
_cell.angle_gamma   90.00
#
_symmetry.space_group_name_H-M   'P 1'
#
loop_
_entity.id
_entity.type
_entity.pdbx_description
1 polymer ?
#
loop_
_entity_poly.entity_id
_entity_poly.type
_entity_poly.pdbx_seq_one_letter_code
_entity_poly.pdbx_strand_id
1 'polypeptide(L)'
;MAIEKQWVNLPKKSVHVGEGISSEKRLDFLQFKHKFKTAKPAAFKVVVVPAGGDNIKYSKAELKRHKGFQLRKLPVQLSTATSTPQVEQEVYLPAAGGNRYKVKAMYNGKVVESPTIIEVWRRLYYQVISMNSVSPLSPMTDFENAFLNSAKKFHIELKEKGKGQNKMTLLKTIHNDNGTEFRNEARKVYSIKNVEPYAVAVVFSNYIADYVAINIIDTVSRRVPSKLFYWGANADEFVVDIKDRFGNAFYLWEGLDDDHDKAKFWLISATFVGVDGRSSKIPKEDVTIVPGTNDFSLGGYKQVKISLRSVRKLITSVEGAIELKLNVLDGGFTGGFSYTNLNLITVGTRAWWESTPSTKSEMLQTINHEMGHKVGMVGYGNKDHRKKNEELKKRGKDVSFTYRPELPDAPRTLYGEHRGVNNQGHLGPHCGKGVKYSNSIGDWTGKPGCVMFGANAAQDATGSWQFTPATFCDQCEPVVRKLDLNGKLLPGLNKRF
;
A
#
# COMPACT_ATOMS: atom_id res chain seq x y z
N MET A 1 29.45 -24.39 15.07
CA MET A 1 29.37 -24.27 13.59
C MET A 1 29.10 -22.82 13.25
N ALA A 2 29.81 -22.26 12.26
CA ALA A 2 29.56 -20.90 11.81
C ALA A 2 28.28 -20.86 10.95
N ILE A 3 27.47 -19.80 11.10
CA ILE A 3 26.32 -19.54 10.23
C ILE A 3 26.65 -18.36 9.33
N GLU A 4 26.50 -18.54 8.02
CA GLU A 4 26.63 -17.49 7.03
C GLU A 4 25.31 -17.20 6.34
N LYS A 5 25.05 -15.93 6.06
CA LYS A 5 23.86 -15.48 5.33
C LYS A 5 24.09 -15.58 3.82
N GLN A 6 23.13 -16.15 3.09
CA GLN A 6 23.04 -16.09 1.63
C GLN A 6 21.79 -15.29 1.22
N TRP A 7 22.00 -14.19 0.51
CA TRP A 7 20.98 -13.27 0.03
C TRP A 7 20.45 -13.70 -1.32
N VAL A 8 19.43 -14.54 -1.32
CA VAL A 8 18.99 -15.28 -2.52
C VAL A 8 18.20 -14.44 -3.53
N ASN A 9 17.69 -13.28 -3.11
CA ASN A 9 16.89 -12.42 -3.98
C ASN A 9 17.72 -11.35 -4.72
N LEU A 10 18.95 -11.10 -4.28
CA LEU A 10 19.80 -10.05 -4.84
C LEU A 10 20.77 -10.65 -5.86
N PRO A 11 20.96 -10.01 -7.04
CA PRO A 11 21.91 -10.48 -8.04
C PRO A 11 23.35 -10.27 -7.56
N LYS A 12 24.29 -11.05 -8.08
CA LYS A 12 25.74 -10.87 -7.85
C LYS A 12 26.25 -9.56 -8.45
N LYS A 13 26.07 -8.45 -7.73
CA LYS A 13 26.51 -7.11 -8.10
C LYS A 13 27.02 -6.35 -6.89
N SER A 14 28.14 -5.65 -7.06
CA SER A 14 28.83 -4.87 -6.02
C SER A 14 27.94 -3.83 -5.34
N VAL A 15 26.93 -3.30 -6.02
CA VAL A 15 25.96 -2.32 -5.46
C VAL A 15 25.21 -2.83 -4.23
N HIS A 16 25.14 -4.15 -4.06
CA HIS A 16 24.51 -4.80 -2.92
C HIS A 16 25.49 -5.15 -1.78
N VAL A 17 26.80 -5.09 -2.03
CA VAL A 17 27.84 -5.42 -1.05
C VAL A 17 28.02 -4.28 -0.04
N GLY A 18 28.37 -4.63 1.19
CA GLY A 18 28.43 -3.71 2.32
C GLY A 18 27.23 -3.85 3.27
N GLU A 19 27.27 -3.11 4.37
CA GLU A 19 26.18 -3.07 5.36
C GLU A 19 25.74 -4.48 5.82
N GLY A 20 26.70 -5.36 6.12
CA GLY A 20 26.44 -6.75 6.52
C GLY A 20 26.50 -7.79 5.40
N ILE A 21 26.70 -7.40 4.13
CA ILE A 21 27.02 -8.33 3.03
C ILE A 21 28.52 -8.27 2.75
N SER A 22 29.23 -9.36 3.06
CA SER A 22 30.70 -9.39 2.99
C SER A 22 31.27 -9.43 1.58
N SER A 23 30.55 -10.01 0.60
CA SER A 23 30.99 -10.09 -0.80
C SER A 23 29.86 -10.50 -1.73
N GLU A 24 30.07 -10.35 -3.04
CA GLU A 24 29.15 -10.83 -4.09
C GLU A 24 28.90 -12.35 -4.03
N LYS A 25 29.81 -13.12 -3.41
CA LYS A 25 29.63 -14.57 -3.21
C LYS A 25 28.45 -14.89 -2.28
N ARG A 26 27.94 -13.90 -1.54
CA ARG A 26 26.77 -14.02 -0.66
C ARG A 26 25.46 -13.62 -1.33
N LEU A 27 25.47 -13.35 -2.63
CA LEU A 27 24.31 -12.93 -3.40
C LEU A 27 23.86 -14.04 -4.36
N ASP A 28 22.56 -14.12 -4.61
CA ASP A 28 21.89 -15.05 -5.53
C ASP A 28 22.17 -16.53 -5.19
N PHE A 29 23.01 -17.19 -5.97
CA PHE A 29 23.36 -18.61 -5.84
C PHE A 29 24.67 -18.85 -5.07
N LEU A 30 24.76 -20.04 -4.47
CA LEU A 30 26.00 -20.57 -3.94
C LEU A 30 26.91 -21.02 -5.07
N GLN A 31 28.17 -20.60 -5.03
CA GLN A 31 29.19 -20.98 -6.01
C GLN A 31 30.25 -21.82 -5.32
N PHE A 32 30.45 -23.03 -5.82
CA PHE A 32 31.47 -23.94 -5.35
C PHE A 32 32.57 -24.04 -6.40
N LYS A 33 33.81 -23.86 -5.95
CA LYS A 33 34.99 -23.93 -6.80
C LYS A 33 36.03 -24.81 -6.11
N HIS A 34 36.44 -25.88 -6.79
CA HIS A 34 37.49 -26.77 -6.29
C HIS A 34 38.52 -27.04 -7.38
N LYS A 35 39.80 -26.89 -7.03
CA LYS A 35 40.94 -27.17 -7.91
C LYS A 35 41.55 -28.51 -7.54
N PHE A 36 41.73 -29.37 -8.53
CA PHE A 36 42.37 -30.68 -8.33
C PHE A 36 43.85 -30.58 -8.66
N LYS A 37 44.70 -31.17 -7.80
CA LYS A 37 46.14 -31.28 -8.06
C LYS A 37 46.44 -32.44 -9.02
N THR A 38 45.96 -33.64 -8.69
CA THR A 38 46.21 -34.89 -9.44
C THR A 38 44.95 -35.72 -9.68
N ALA A 39 43.84 -35.36 -9.03
CA ALA A 39 42.60 -36.14 -9.02
C ALA A 39 41.70 -35.86 -10.23
N LYS A 40 40.92 -36.88 -10.64
CA LYS A 40 39.99 -36.79 -11.78
C LYS A 40 38.71 -36.05 -11.36
N PRO A 41 38.38 -34.90 -11.97
CA PRO A 41 37.19 -34.12 -11.62
C PRO A 41 35.85 -34.86 -11.72
N ALA A 42 35.75 -35.84 -12.63
CA ALA A 42 34.50 -36.54 -12.94
C ALA A 42 33.87 -37.29 -11.74
N ALA A 43 34.67 -37.68 -10.73
CA ALA A 43 34.18 -38.38 -9.55
C ALA A 43 33.71 -37.44 -8.43
N PHE A 44 33.89 -36.12 -8.58
CA PHE A 44 33.56 -35.14 -7.55
C PHE A 44 32.11 -34.69 -7.64
N LYS A 45 31.37 -34.78 -6.54
CA LYS A 45 29.97 -34.38 -6.45
C LYS A 45 29.76 -33.39 -5.31
N VAL A 46 29.02 -32.32 -5.57
CA VAL A 46 28.56 -31.38 -4.54
C VAL A 46 27.08 -31.59 -4.26
N VAL A 47 26.74 -31.74 -2.99
CA VAL A 47 25.36 -31.92 -2.52
C VAL A 47 25.06 -30.87 -1.47
N VAL A 48 23.95 -30.16 -1.65
CA VAL A 48 23.39 -29.26 -0.64
C VAL A 48 22.25 -29.99 0.02
N VAL A 49 22.28 -30.09 1.35
CA VAL A 49 21.23 -30.74 2.15
C VAL A 49 20.73 -29.80 3.25
N PRO A 50 19.49 -29.98 3.75
CA PRO A 50 19.02 -29.25 4.92
C PRO A 50 19.96 -29.41 6.12
N ALA A 51 20.19 -28.32 6.84
CA ALA A 51 20.88 -28.31 8.12
C ALA A 51 19.83 -28.18 9.24
N GLY A 52 19.21 -29.30 9.61
CA GLY A 52 18.16 -29.39 10.64
C GLY A 52 16.76 -29.67 10.09
N GLY A 53 15.77 -29.72 10.98
CA GLY A 53 14.36 -30.06 10.68
C GLY A 53 13.44 -28.86 10.39
N ASP A 54 13.88 -27.63 10.70
CA ASP A 54 12.99 -26.46 10.79
C ASP A 54 12.81 -25.68 9.48
N ASN A 55 13.31 -26.24 8.36
CA ASN A 55 13.13 -25.64 7.05
C ASN A 55 11.66 -25.66 6.67
N ILE A 56 11.12 -24.49 6.32
CA ILE A 56 9.76 -24.43 5.77
C ILE A 56 9.75 -25.14 4.42
N LYS A 57 8.71 -25.96 4.22
CA LYS A 57 8.54 -26.77 3.02
C LYS A 57 7.54 -26.10 2.08
N TYR A 58 7.84 -26.16 0.80
CA TYR A 58 6.90 -25.83 -0.26
C TYR A 58 6.04 -27.06 -0.58
N SER A 59 4.76 -26.84 -0.89
CA SER A 59 3.87 -27.89 -1.39
C SER A 59 4.32 -28.35 -2.79
N LYS A 60 3.90 -29.55 -3.22
CA LYS A 60 4.19 -30.01 -4.60
C LYS A 60 3.65 -29.03 -5.66
N ALA A 61 2.50 -28.41 -5.37
CA ALA A 61 1.90 -27.42 -6.25
C ALA A 61 2.75 -26.14 -6.29
N GLU A 62 3.18 -25.61 -5.13
CA GLU A 62 4.09 -24.47 -5.05
C GLU A 62 5.38 -24.74 -5.84
N LEU A 63 6.03 -25.89 -5.59
CA LEU A 63 7.26 -26.28 -6.29
C LEU A 63 7.09 -26.28 -7.82
N LYS A 64 5.95 -26.76 -8.33
CA LYS A 64 5.67 -26.78 -9.77
C LYS A 64 5.46 -25.38 -10.36
N ARG A 65 4.91 -24.43 -9.59
CA ARG A 65 4.57 -23.09 -10.08
C ARG A 65 5.78 -22.17 -10.22
N HIS A 66 6.82 -22.34 -9.40
CA HIS A 66 7.92 -21.38 -9.37
C HIS A 66 9.30 -22.04 -9.11
N LYS A 67 10.29 -21.77 -9.97
CA LYS A 67 11.67 -22.32 -9.88
C LYS A 67 12.45 -21.90 -8.63
N GLY A 68 12.29 -20.67 -8.16
CA GLY A 68 12.79 -20.15 -6.88
C GLY A 68 12.26 -20.86 -5.62
N PHE A 69 11.23 -21.70 -5.71
CA PHE A 69 10.80 -22.55 -4.58
C PHE A 69 11.57 -23.88 -4.52
N GLN A 70 12.37 -24.17 -5.54
CA GLN A 70 13.10 -25.42 -5.69
C GLN A 70 14.59 -25.24 -5.37
N LEU A 71 15.21 -26.28 -4.80
CA LEU A 71 16.66 -26.40 -4.77
C LEU A 71 17.12 -26.82 -6.16
N ARG A 72 17.89 -25.96 -6.85
CA ARG A 72 18.32 -26.21 -8.23
C ARG A 72 19.84 -26.18 -8.32
N LYS A 73 20.40 -27.20 -8.97
CA LYS A 73 21.82 -27.26 -9.32
C LYS A 73 21.95 -27.02 -10.81
N LEU A 74 22.84 -26.12 -11.22
CA LEU A 74 23.19 -26.00 -12.64
C LEU A 74 24.15 -27.13 -13.06
N PRO A 75 24.38 -27.34 -14.36
CA PRO A 75 25.41 -28.29 -14.79
C PRO A 75 26.79 -27.94 -14.21
N VAL A 76 27.58 -28.96 -13.87
CA VAL A 76 28.98 -28.78 -13.46
C VAL A 76 29.77 -28.21 -14.63
N GLN A 77 30.51 -27.14 -14.39
CA GLN A 77 31.49 -26.61 -15.34
C GLN A 77 32.87 -27.19 -15.01
N LEU A 78 33.48 -27.81 -16.03
CA LEU A 78 34.86 -28.30 -15.97
C LEU A 78 35.73 -27.35 -16.78
N SER A 79 36.71 -26.74 -16.11
CA SER A 79 37.77 -26.00 -16.81
C SER A 79 39.04 -26.85 -16.83
N THR A 80 39.50 -27.15 -18.03
CA THR A 80 40.79 -27.81 -18.33
C THR A 80 41.84 -26.81 -18.85
N ALA A 81 41.51 -25.51 -18.89
CA ALA A 81 42.35 -24.47 -19.48
C ALA A 81 43.59 -24.10 -18.64
N THR A 82 43.72 -24.65 -17.43
CA THR A 82 44.87 -24.47 -16.53
C THR A 82 45.55 -25.80 -16.25
N SER A 83 46.85 -25.78 -15.89
CA SER A 83 47.63 -26.97 -15.47
C SER A 83 47.03 -27.77 -14.29
N THR A 84 45.97 -27.25 -13.66
CA THR A 84 45.16 -27.94 -12.66
C THR A 84 43.68 -27.95 -13.11
N PRO A 85 43.05 -29.12 -13.25
CA PRO A 85 41.62 -29.21 -13.55
C PRO A 85 40.78 -28.57 -12.44
N GLN A 86 39.68 -27.90 -12.81
CA GLN A 86 38.79 -27.24 -11.86
C GLN A 86 37.33 -27.66 -12.06
N VAL A 87 36.63 -27.89 -10.95
CA VAL A 87 35.16 -28.02 -10.91
C VAL A 87 34.56 -26.73 -10.39
N GLU A 88 33.55 -26.26 -11.11
CA GLU A 88 32.70 -25.17 -10.70
C GLU A 88 31.22 -25.57 -10.74
N GLN A 89 30.49 -25.26 -9.68
CA GLN A 89 29.11 -25.66 -9.51
C GLN A 89 28.31 -24.54 -8.86
N GLU A 90 27.20 -24.18 -9.50
CA GLU A 90 26.24 -23.21 -8.98
C GLU A 90 25.02 -23.92 -8.39
N VAL A 91 24.57 -23.48 -7.22
CA VAL A 91 23.39 -24.01 -6.55
C VAL A 91 22.48 -22.88 -6.09
N TYR A 92 21.27 -22.84 -6.63
CA TYR A 92 20.21 -21.94 -6.23
C TYR A 92 19.46 -22.57 -5.06
N LEU A 93 19.45 -21.87 -3.93
CA LEU A 93 18.68 -22.27 -2.76
C LEU A 93 17.20 -21.85 -2.95
N PRO A 94 16.24 -22.61 -2.39
CA PRO A 94 14.86 -22.15 -2.30
C PRO A 94 14.77 -20.80 -1.58
N ALA A 95 13.91 -19.91 -2.06
CA ALA A 95 13.76 -18.53 -1.57
C ALA A 95 13.30 -18.39 -0.12
N ALA A 96 12.98 -19.50 0.54
CA ALA A 96 12.37 -19.49 1.86
C ALA A 96 13.34 -18.94 2.92
N GLY A 97 13.01 -17.78 3.50
CA GLY A 97 13.80 -17.13 4.54
C GLY A 97 14.03 -18.05 5.74
N GLY A 98 15.23 -18.00 6.32
CA GLY A 98 15.59 -18.78 7.50
C GLY A 98 15.80 -20.28 7.25
N ASN A 99 15.62 -20.76 6.03
CA ASN A 99 16.01 -22.14 5.72
C ASN A 99 17.53 -22.27 5.79
N ARG A 100 17.98 -23.34 6.45
CA ARG A 100 19.39 -23.64 6.68
C ARG A 100 19.83 -24.83 5.85
N TYR A 101 21.01 -24.73 5.27
CA TYR A 101 21.60 -25.76 4.43
C TYR A 101 23.06 -25.97 4.77
N LYS A 102 23.52 -27.21 4.61
CA LYS A 102 24.94 -27.58 4.65
C LYS A 102 25.37 -28.17 3.33
N VAL A 103 26.64 -27.96 3.01
CA VAL A 103 27.25 -28.43 1.78
C VAL A 103 28.06 -29.67 2.10
N LYS A 104 27.87 -30.72 1.31
CA LYS A 104 28.67 -31.93 1.34
C LYS A 104 29.40 -32.09 0.01
N ALA A 105 30.69 -32.34 0.06
CA ALA A 105 31.47 -32.77 -1.07
C ALA A 105 31.68 -34.29 -0.98
N MET A 106 31.54 -34.98 -2.10
CA MET A 106 31.77 -36.42 -2.20
C MET A 106 32.82 -36.69 -3.28
N TYR A 107 33.80 -37.52 -2.95
CA TYR A 107 34.83 -37.98 -3.89
C TYR A 107 35.23 -39.41 -3.54
N ASN A 108 35.13 -40.33 -4.51
CA ASN A 108 35.43 -41.77 -4.33
C ASN A 108 34.80 -42.38 -3.06
N GLY A 109 33.51 -42.12 -2.82
CA GLY A 109 32.77 -42.62 -1.67
C GLY A 109 33.03 -41.88 -0.34
N LYS A 110 34.10 -41.09 -0.24
CA LYS A 110 34.37 -40.26 0.94
C LYS A 110 33.53 -38.99 0.89
N VAL A 111 32.86 -38.68 2.00
CA VAL A 111 32.04 -37.47 2.18
C VAL A 111 32.75 -36.53 3.14
N VAL A 112 32.83 -35.25 2.78
CA VAL A 112 33.28 -34.17 3.66
C VAL A 112 32.16 -33.15 3.76
N GLU A 113 31.82 -32.74 4.98
CA GLU A 113 30.83 -31.71 5.23
C GLU A 113 31.50 -30.35 5.47
N SER A 114 30.88 -29.29 4.96
CA SER A 114 31.30 -27.93 5.30
C SER A 114 31.01 -27.65 6.78
N PRO A 115 31.94 -27.02 7.51
CA PRO A 115 31.71 -26.58 8.89
C PRO A 115 30.76 -25.37 8.99
N THR A 116 30.40 -24.78 7.84
CA THR A 116 29.54 -23.61 7.72
C THR A 116 28.13 -24.01 7.34
N ILE A 117 27.16 -23.49 8.09
CA ILE A 117 25.74 -23.55 7.74
C ILE A 117 25.39 -22.29 6.95
N ILE A 118 24.74 -22.47 5.81
CA ILE A 118 24.20 -21.38 5.02
C ILE A 118 22.74 -21.16 5.41
N GLU A 119 22.41 -19.96 5.90
CA GLU A 119 21.05 -19.52 6.17
C GLU A 119 20.55 -18.62 5.03
N VAL A 120 19.33 -18.87 4.55
CA VAL A 120 18.71 -18.08 3.48
C VAL A 120 18.16 -16.77 4.03
N TRP A 121 18.57 -15.68 3.41
CA TRP A 121 18.16 -14.31 3.72
C TRP A 121 17.71 -13.59 2.46
N ARG A 122 16.90 -12.54 2.64
CA ARG A 122 16.46 -11.67 1.56
C ARG A 122 16.57 -10.23 2.01
N ARG A 123 16.96 -9.33 1.12
CA ARG A 123 17.10 -7.90 1.43
C ARG A 123 16.27 -7.07 0.47
N LEU A 124 15.58 -6.07 1.02
CA LEU A 124 14.96 -5.00 0.27
C LEU A 124 15.51 -3.67 0.77
N TYR A 125 15.48 -2.68 -0.09
CA TYR A 125 15.89 -1.33 0.20
C TYR A 125 14.67 -0.42 0.24
N TYR A 126 14.77 0.67 0.96
CA TYR A 126 13.77 1.71 0.91
C TYR A 126 14.41 3.09 1.01
N GLN A 127 13.75 4.11 0.48
CA GLN A 127 14.12 5.51 0.65
C GLN A 127 12.96 6.23 1.30
N VAL A 128 13.22 6.91 2.41
CA VAL A 128 12.25 7.82 3.04
C VAL A 128 12.25 9.14 2.28
N ILE A 129 11.08 9.53 1.79
CA ILE A 129 10.80 10.81 1.16
C ILE A 129 9.69 11.47 1.98
N SER A 130 9.78 12.77 2.19
CA SER A 130 8.70 13.51 2.86
C SER A 130 8.38 14.77 2.07
N MET A 131 7.12 15.17 2.08
CA MET A 131 6.77 16.49 1.59
C MET A 131 7.35 17.58 2.49
N ASN A 132 7.53 18.78 1.93
CA ASN A 132 7.84 19.97 2.71
C ASN A 132 6.81 20.14 3.84
N SER A 133 7.29 20.49 5.04
CA SER A 133 6.45 20.65 6.24
C SER A 133 5.75 19.38 6.76
N VAL A 134 6.05 18.20 6.21
CA VAL A 134 5.59 16.90 6.74
C VAL A 134 6.71 16.22 7.52
N SER A 135 6.41 15.81 8.74
CA SER A 135 7.32 15.06 9.61
C SER A 135 7.15 13.56 9.37
N PRO A 136 8.14 12.87 8.75
CA PRO A 136 8.05 11.43 8.55
C PRO A 136 8.16 10.67 9.87
N LEU A 137 7.74 9.41 9.87
CA LEU A 137 8.09 8.48 10.93
C LEU A 137 9.62 8.39 11.03
N SER A 138 10.17 8.67 12.22
CA SER A 138 11.61 8.58 12.48
C SER A 138 11.86 8.27 13.96
N PRO A 139 12.81 7.38 14.29
CA PRO A 139 13.58 6.53 13.37
C PRO A 139 12.73 5.40 12.78
N MET A 140 13.15 4.85 11.64
CA MET A 140 12.48 3.75 10.93
C MET A 140 12.85 2.36 11.49
N THR A 141 13.57 2.29 12.61
CA THR A 141 14.04 1.02 13.20
C THR A 141 12.92 0.05 13.52
N ASP A 142 11.75 0.54 13.97
CA ASP A 142 10.61 -0.33 14.29
C ASP A 142 9.99 -0.94 13.03
N PHE A 143 10.00 -0.19 11.92
CA PHE A 143 9.61 -0.68 10.61
C PHE A 143 10.58 -1.76 10.13
N GLU A 144 11.89 -1.53 10.23
CA GLU A 144 12.91 -2.53 9.88
C GLU A 144 12.78 -3.79 10.76
N ASN A 145 12.57 -3.61 12.07
CA ASN A 145 12.44 -4.70 13.03
C ASN A 145 11.19 -5.55 12.79
N ALA A 146 10.08 -4.97 12.32
CA ALA A 146 8.87 -5.71 11.98
C ALA A 146 9.13 -6.76 10.88
N PHE A 147 10.01 -6.45 9.94
CA PHE A 147 10.39 -7.32 8.82
C PHE A 147 11.60 -8.20 9.11
N LEU A 148 12.54 -7.72 9.92
CA LEU A 148 13.67 -8.51 10.37
C LEU A 148 13.21 -9.61 11.33
N ASN A 149 12.18 -9.34 12.14
CA ASN A 149 11.71 -10.09 13.30
C ASN A 149 12.14 -11.57 13.28
N SER A 150 13.26 -11.85 13.94
CA SER A 150 13.90 -13.17 13.95
C SER A 150 13.06 -14.21 14.69
N ALA A 151 12.21 -13.78 15.64
CA ALA A 151 11.25 -14.66 16.32
C ALA A 151 10.16 -15.15 15.35
N LYS A 152 9.76 -14.32 14.38
CA LYS A 152 8.78 -14.67 13.33
C LYS A 152 9.42 -15.21 12.04
N LYS A 153 10.76 -15.31 11.99
CA LYS A 153 11.54 -15.94 10.92
C LYS A 153 11.19 -15.44 9.52
N PHE A 154 10.95 -14.14 9.36
CA PHE A 154 10.85 -13.58 8.01
C PHE A 154 12.21 -13.60 7.33
N HIS A 155 13.30 -13.22 8.01
CA HIS A 155 14.61 -13.08 7.35
C HIS A 155 14.52 -12.19 6.10
N ILE A 156 13.73 -11.10 6.21
CA ILE A 156 13.74 -9.98 5.28
C ILE A 156 14.47 -8.86 6.00
N GLU A 157 15.60 -8.45 5.47
CA GLU A 157 16.24 -7.25 5.96
C GLU A 157 15.78 -6.07 5.11
N LEU A 158 15.13 -5.11 5.76
CA LEU A 158 14.87 -3.81 5.15
C LEU A 158 16.05 -2.90 5.46
N LYS A 159 16.54 -2.20 4.44
CA LYS A 159 17.66 -1.29 4.60
C LYS A 159 17.36 0.07 3.99
N GLU A 160 17.34 1.09 4.85
CA GLU A 160 17.25 2.47 4.37
C GLU A 160 18.45 2.81 3.49
N LYS A 161 18.19 3.41 2.33
CA LYS A 161 19.19 3.98 1.43
C LYS A 161 18.69 5.32 0.88
N GLY A 162 19.64 6.11 0.38
CA GLY A 162 19.39 7.46 -0.13
C GLY A 162 20.08 8.50 0.75
N LYS A 163 20.42 9.66 0.17
CA LYS A 163 21.08 10.73 0.91
C LYS A 163 20.03 11.62 1.58
N GLY A 164 20.06 11.73 2.91
CA GLY A 164 19.24 12.67 3.69
C GLY A 164 17.72 12.47 3.60
N GLN A 165 16.97 13.16 4.45
CA GLN A 165 15.51 13.24 4.30
C GLN A 165 15.21 13.99 2.99
N ASN A 166 14.87 13.24 1.95
CA ASN A 166 14.62 13.82 0.64
C ASN A 166 13.26 14.51 0.70
N LYS A 167 13.29 15.84 0.53
CA LYS A 167 12.11 16.69 0.57
C LYS A 167 11.58 16.91 -0.84
N MET A 168 10.28 16.72 -1.01
CA MET A 168 9.57 17.05 -2.25
C MET A 168 8.57 18.19 -2.01
N THR A 169 8.08 18.78 -3.10
CA THR A 169 7.02 19.80 -3.06
C THR A 169 5.84 19.31 -2.24
N LEU A 170 5.27 20.20 -1.42
CA LEU A 170 4.09 19.90 -0.63
C LEU A 170 2.86 19.87 -1.55
N LEU A 171 2.19 18.73 -1.58
CA LEU A 171 0.79 18.63 -2.00
C LEU A 171 -0.02 18.51 -0.71
N LYS A 172 -0.91 19.47 -0.43
CA LYS A 172 -1.68 19.51 0.83
C LYS A 172 -2.40 18.18 1.08
N THR A 173 -3.03 17.66 0.03
CA THR A 173 -3.77 16.39 0.03
C THR A 173 -3.44 15.61 -1.22
N ILE A 174 -3.19 14.32 -1.09
CA ILE A 174 -3.07 13.42 -2.24
C ILE A 174 -4.46 12.90 -2.57
N HIS A 175 -4.88 13.07 -3.83
CA HIS A 175 -6.15 12.60 -4.37
C HIS A 175 -5.97 12.15 -5.83
N ASN A 176 -7.06 11.73 -6.47
CA ASN A 176 -6.98 11.10 -7.80
C ASN A 176 -6.46 12.05 -8.90
N ASP A 177 -6.83 13.34 -8.88
CA ASP A 177 -6.45 14.28 -9.95
C ASP A 177 -4.97 14.66 -9.91
N ASN A 178 -4.38 14.79 -8.71
CA ASN A 178 -2.97 15.18 -8.55
C ASN A 178 -2.00 13.99 -8.48
N GLY A 179 -2.49 12.76 -8.65
CA GLY A 179 -1.66 11.56 -8.56
C GLY A 179 -0.48 11.53 -9.54
N THR A 180 -0.61 12.15 -10.71
CA THR A 180 0.50 12.26 -11.68
C THR A 180 1.58 13.22 -11.21
N GLU A 181 1.21 14.40 -10.73
CA GLU A 181 2.14 15.36 -10.15
C GLU A 181 2.87 14.76 -8.96
N PHE A 182 2.13 14.15 -8.03
CA PHE A 182 2.69 13.46 -6.87
C PHE A 182 3.80 12.48 -7.24
N ARG A 183 3.56 11.61 -8.23
CA ARG A 183 4.55 10.64 -8.69
C ARG A 183 5.76 11.29 -9.35
N ASN A 184 5.56 12.37 -10.09
CA ASN A 184 6.65 13.09 -10.75
C ASN A 184 7.55 13.77 -9.73
N GLU A 185 6.98 14.44 -8.73
CA GLU A 185 7.73 15.06 -7.64
C GLU A 185 8.52 14.03 -6.82
N ALA A 186 7.90 12.92 -6.45
CA ALA A 186 8.59 11.84 -5.74
C ALA A 186 9.74 11.24 -6.58
N ARG A 187 9.56 11.10 -7.90
CA ARG A 187 10.58 10.60 -8.84
C ARG A 187 11.81 11.51 -8.92
N LYS A 188 11.64 12.84 -8.82
CA LYS A 188 12.75 13.80 -8.86
C LYS A 188 13.74 13.57 -7.72
N VAL A 189 13.24 13.19 -6.55
CA VAL A 189 14.06 13.05 -5.33
C VAL A 189 14.43 11.60 -5.00
N TYR A 190 13.86 10.63 -5.73
CA TYR A 190 14.24 9.22 -5.59
C TYR A 190 15.62 8.94 -6.20
N SER A 191 16.54 8.48 -5.36
CA SER A 191 17.97 8.41 -5.65
C SER A 191 18.54 6.98 -5.72
N ILE A 192 17.81 5.99 -5.23
CA ILE A 192 18.31 4.61 -5.07
C ILE A 192 17.99 3.69 -6.27
N LYS A 193 17.97 4.26 -7.48
CA LYS A 193 17.64 3.54 -8.73
C LYS A 193 18.60 2.38 -9.05
N ASN A 194 19.83 2.45 -8.57
CA ASN A 194 20.87 1.45 -8.79
C ASN A 194 20.60 0.10 -8.10
N VAL A 195 19.69 0.05 -7.13
CA VAL A 195 19.27 -1.18 -6.43
C VAL A 195 17.86 -1.65 -6.82
N GLU A 196 17.23 -1.03 -7.82
CA GLU A 196 15.98 -1.54 -8.38
C GLU A 196 16.17 -2.91 -9.04
N PRO A 197 15.15 -3.80 -9.05
CA PRO A 197 13.78 -3.62 -8.53
C PRO A 197 13.61 -3.79 -7.00
N TYR A 198 14.68 -3.96 -6.24
CA TYR A 198 14.63 -4.34 -4.81
C TYR A 198 14.39 -3.16 -3.86
N ALA A 199 13.95 -2.01 -4.37
CA ALA A 199 13.87 -0.77 -3.64
C ALA A 199 12.47 -0.15 -3.72
N VAL A 200 12.01 0.47 -2.62
CA VAL A 200 10.71 1.15 -2.51
C VAL A 200 10.87 2.56 -1.99
N ALA A 201 10.22 3.53 -2.64
CA ALA A 201 10.02 4.86 -2.09
C ALA A 201 8.89 4.82 -1.04
N VAL A 202 9.16 5.31 0.16
CA VAL A 202 8.15 5.54 1.21
C VAL A 202 7.96 7.04 1.34
N VAL A 203 6.83 7.55 0.86
CA VAL A 203 6.54 8.99 0.85
C VAL A 203 5.55 9.32 1.96
N PHE A 204 5.91 10.28 2.81
CA PHE A 204 5.02 10.82 3.84
C PHE A 204 4.31 12.09 3.34
N SER A 205 2.98 12.12 3.48
CA SER A 205 2.11 13.26 3.17
C SER A 205 1.29 13.66 4.39
N ASN A 206 0.70 14.86 4.40
CA ASN A 206 -0.25 15.23 5.44
C ASN A 206 -1.54 14.41 5.29
N TYR A 207 -2.22 14.58 4.15
CA TYR A 207 -3.54 14.03 3.91
C TYR A 207 -3.58 13.15 2.67
N ILE A 208 -4.48 12.17 2.71
CA ILE A 208 -4.87 11.33 1.59
C ILE A 208 -6.38 11.21 1.64
N ALA A 209 -7.07 11.74 0.65
CA ALA A 209 -8.52 11.78 0.59
C ALA A 209 -8.98 11.93 -0.86
N ASP A 210 -10.27 11.76 -1.11
CA ASP A 210 -10.86 12.10 -2.40
C ASP A 210 -12.15 12.91 -2.20
N TYR A 211 -12.69 13.45 -3.29
CA TYR A 211 -13.96 14.17 -3.28
C TYR A 211 -15.03 13.41 -4.05
N VAL A 212 -16.29 13.68 -3.67
CA VAL A 212 -17.47 13.22 -4.39
C VAL A 212 -18.43 14.38 -4.59
N ALA A 213 -19.05 14.40 -5.77
CA ALA A 213 -20.10 15.36 -6.08
C ALA A 213 -21.42 14.90 -5.43
N ILE A 214 -22.00 15.75 -4.59
CA ILE A 214 -23.33 15.55 -4.00
C ILE A 214 -24.29 16.64 -4.45
N ASN A 215 -25.58 16.31 -4.46
CA ASN A 215 -26.65 17.29 -4.63
C ASN A 215 -27.33 17.47 -3.26
N ILE A 216 -27.34 18.71 -2.78
CA ILE A 216 -28.10 19.13 -1.60
C ILE A 216 -29.26 19.97 -2.09
N ILE A 217 -30.47 19.56 -1.76
CA ILE A 217 -31.68 20.34 -1.98
C ILE A 217 -32.14 20.78 -0.61
N ASP A 218 -31.89 22.04 -0.29
CA ASP A 218 -32.44 22.63 0.92
C ASP A 218 -33.86 23.11 0.61
N THR A 219 -34.83 22.24 0.86
CA THR A 219 -36.26 22.58 0.87
C THR A 219 -36.57 23.37 2.12
N VAL A 220 -35.93 24.52 2.31
CA VAL A 220 -36.56 25.51 3.17
C VAL A 220 -37.48 26.29 2.28
N SER A 221 -38.79 26.15 2.49
CA SER A 221 -39.79 27.11 2.01
C SER A 221 -39.45 28.47 2.62
N ARG A 222 -38.52 29.19 2.00
CA ARG A 222 -38.12 30.52 2.43
C ARG A 222 -39.03 31.50 1.71
N ARG A 223 -39.81 32.27 2.47
CA ARG A 223 -40.48 33.44 1.93
C ARG A 223 -39.43 34.45 1.52
N VAL A 224 -39.13 34.51 0.23
CA VAL A 224 -38.32 35.54 -0.41
C VAL A 224 -39.26 36.60 -0.98
N PRO A 225 -39.03 37.91 -0.77
CA PRO A 225 -39.85 38.92 -1.42
C PRO A 225 -39.76 38.75 -2.94
N SER A 226 -40.90 38.67 -3.64
CA SER A 226 -40.86 38.63 -5.10
C SER A 226 -40.32 39.96 -5.64
N LYS A 227 -39.95 40.01 -6.92
CA LYS A 227 -39.51 41.26 -7.59
C LYS A 227 -40.43 42.48 -7.41
N LEU A 228 -41.66 42.29 -6.92
CA LEU A 228 -42.68 43.33 -6.73
C LEU A 228 -42.73 43.91 -5.30
N PHE A 229 -41.96 43.38 -4.34
CA PHE A 229 -41.98 43.82 -2.94
C PHE A 229 -40.59 44.24 -2.42
N TYR A 230 -40.57 45.07 -1.37
CA TYR A 230 -39.34 45.56 -0.73
C TYR A 230 -38.58 44.42 -0.04
N TRP A 231 -37.29 44.29 -0.35
CA TRP A 231 -36.40 43.37 0.36
C TRP A 231 -35.90 44.05 1.64
N GLY A 232 -36.31 43.55 2.80
CA GLY A 232 -35.75 43.99 4.08
C GLY A 232 -34.24 43.75 4.16
N ALA A 233 -33.55 44.42 5.08
CA ALA A 233 -32.12 44.21 5.28
C ALA A 233 -31.84 42.72 5.57
N ASN A 234 -30.95 42.11 4.77
CA ASN A 234 -30.54 40.70 4.85
C ASN A 234 -31.61 39.65 4.50
N ALA A 235 -32.75 40.03 3.91
CA ALA A 235 -33.79 39.08 3.47
C ALA A 235 -33.37 38.17 2.28
N ASP A 236 -32.15 38.38 1.77
CA ASP A 236 -31.54 37.75 0.61
C ASP A 236 -30.32 36.89 0.94
N GLU A 237 -29.95 36.81 2.21
CA GLU A 237 -28.81 36.02 2.66
C GLU A 237 -29.29 34.81 3.46
N PHE A 238 -28.79 33.63 3.08
CA PHE A 238 -29.17 32.36 3.69
C PHE A 238 -27.94 31.59 4.11
N VAL A 239 -28.02 30.91 5.24
CA VAL A 239 -27.01 29.91 5.62
C VAL A 239 -27.63 28.53 5.39
N VAL A 240 -26.92 27.70 4.63
CA VAL A 240 -27.31 26.33 4.34
C VAL A 240 -26.33 25.40 5.05
N ASP A 241 -26.89 24.52 5.88
CA ASP A 241 -26.17 23.38 6.46
C ASP A 241 -25.99 22.30 5.40
N ILE A 242 -24.77 21.80 5.24
CA ILE A 242 -24.47 20.73 4.30
C ILE A 242 -24.59 19.41 5.08
N LYS A 243 -25.75 18.77 4.98
CA LYS A 243 -26.07 17.55 5.72
C LYS A 243 -26.68 16.48 4.81
N ASP A 244 -26.50 15.21 5.18
CA ASP A 244 -27.25 14.11 4.59
C ASP A 244 -28.70 14.08 5.11
N ARG A 245 -29.52 13.17 4.55
CA ARG A 245 -30.93 12.99 4.94
C ARG A 245 -31.12 12.54 6.40
N PHE A 246 -30.06 12.11 7.06
CA PHE A 246 -30.06 11.67 8.46
C PHE A 246 -29.52 12.77 9.40
N GLY A 247 -29.16 13.94 8.87
CA GLY A 247 -28.64 15.07 9.62
C GLY A 247 -27.12 15.05 9.85
N ASN A 248 -26.39 14.07 9.29
CA ASN A 248 -24.94 14.00 9.40
C ASN A 248 -24.30 15.06 8.48
N ALA A 249 -23.28 15.76 8.97
CA ALA A 249 -22.61 16.78 8.17
C ALA A 249 -21.79 16.17 7.02
N PHE A 250 -21.83 16.83 5.86
CA PHE A 250 -20.79 16.68 4.85
C PHE A 250 -19.81 17.85 4.94
N TYR A 251 -18.54 17.57 4.65
CA TYR A 251 -17.47 18.55 4.68
C TYR A 251 -17.06 18.95 3.27
N LEU A 252 -17.05 20.25 2.98
CA LEU A 252 -16.64 20.79 1.68
C LEU A 252 -15.19 20.44 1.33
N TRP A 253 -14.91 20.26 0.04
CA TRP A 253 -13.55 20.20 -0.50
C TRP A 253 -12.93 21.60 -0.59
N GLU A 254 -12.80 22.28 0.54
CA GLU A 254 -12.19 23.61 0.67
C GLU A 254 -11.07 23.53 1.71
N GLY A 255 -9.89 24.01 1.34
CA GLY A 255 -8.67 23.96 2.15
C GLY A 255 -7.79 22.73 1.92
N LEU A 256 -8.18 21.82 1.01
CA LEU A 256 -7.45 20.56 0.74
C LEU A 256 -6.44 20.65 -0.38
N ASP A 257 -6.65 21.58 -1.31
CA ASP A 257 -5.83 21.71 -2.50
C ASP A 257 -5.88 23.17 -2.99
N ASP A 258 -4.73 23.83 -3.07
CA ASP A 258 -4.65 25.27 -3.36
C ASP A 258 -5.22 25.63 -4.73
N ASP A 259 -5.09 24.76 -5.73
CA ASP A 259 -5.56 25.04 -7.08
C ASP A 259 -7.07 24.82 -7.18
N HIS A 260 -7.59 23.80 -6.48
CA HIS A 260 -9.03 23.60 -6.31
C HIS A 260 -9.69 24.75 -5.54
N ASP A 261 -9.05 25.22 -4.47
CA ASP A 261 -9.53 26.32 -3.62
C ASP A 261 -9.63 27.62 -4.45
N LYS A 262 -8.58 27.96 -5.21
CA LYS A 262 -8.57 29.13 -6.14
C LYS A 262 -9.70 29.06 -7.17
N ALA A 263 -10.02 27.87 -7.66
CA ALA A 263 -11.08 27.65 -8.64
C ALA A 263 -12.48 27.55 -8.02
N LYS A 264 -12.60 27.61 -6.69
CA LYS A 264 -13.84 27.36 -5.94
C LYS A 264 -14.46 26.02 -6.35
N PHE A 265 -13.61 25.00 -6.44
CA PHE A 265 -13.93 23.68 -6.99
C PHE A 265 -15.02 22.95 -6.19
N TRP A 266 -15.11 23.20 -4.89
CA TRP A 266 -16.18 22.69 -4.03
C TRP A 266 -17.58 23.12 -4.48
N LEU A 267 -17.72 24.21 -5.24
CA LEU A 267 -19.00 24.70 -5.76
C LEU A 267 -19.16 24.35 -7.24
N ILE A 268 -19.96 23.33 -7.54
CA ILE A 268 -20.29 22.94 -8.91
C ILE A 268 -21.39 23.86 -9.45
N SER A 269 -22.50 23.98 -8.73
CA SER A 269 -23.60 24.88 -9.09
C SER A 269 -24.45 25.28 -7.88
N ALA A 270 -25.10 26.44 -7.98
CA ALA A 270 -26.13 26.89 -7.06
C ALA A 270 -27.31 27.46 -7.86
N THR A 271 -28.52 27.09 -7.46
CA THR A 271 -29.76 27.46 -8.17
C THR A 271 -30.85 27.73 -7.14
N PHE A 272 -31.60 28.81 -7.34
CA PHE A 272 -32.88 29.01 -6.68
C PHE A 272 -33.99 28.46 -7.56
N VAL A 273 -34.86 27.59 -7.02
CA VAL A 273 -36.00 27.02 -7.72
C VAL A 273 -37.28 27.52 -7.05
N GLY A 274 -38.03 28.38 -7.73
CA GLY A 274 -39.31 28.87 -7.22
C GLY A 274 -40.37 27.77 -7.17
N VAL A 275 -41.40 27.92 -6.33
CA VAL A 275 -42.56 27.00 -6.33
C VAL A 275 -43.33 27.01 -7.66
N ASP A 276 -43.11 28.03 -8.50
CA ASP A 276 -43.57 28.10 -9.90
C ASP A 276 -42.75 27.21 -10.85
N GLY A 277 -41.76 26.49 -10.35
CA GLY A 277 -40.86 25.62 -11.11
C GLY A 277 -39.76 26.36 -11.87
N ARG A 278 -39.68 27.69 -11.78
CA ARG A 278 -38.63 28.46 -12.47
C ARG A 278 -37.33 28.42 -11.71
N SER A 279 -36.24 28.10 -12.41
CA SER A 279 -34.88 28.09 -11.86
C SER A 279 -34.12 29.37 -12.18
N SER A 280 -33.47 29.97 -11.19
CA SER A 280 -32.50 31.07 -11.35
C SER A 280 -31.13 30.62 -10.88
N LYS A 281 -30.15 30.60 -11.78
CA LYS A 281 -28.76 30.24 -11.46
C LYS A 281 -28.13 31.32 -10.59
N ILE A 282 -27.65 30.95 -9.42
CA ILE A 282 -26.95 31.83 -8.49
C ILE A 282 -25.47 31.88 -8.91
N PRO A 283 -24.88 33.07 -9.15
CA PRO A 283 -23.47 33.21 -9.46
C PRO A 283 -22.57 32.65 -8.35
N LYS A 284 -21.38 32.16 -8.73
CA LYS A 284 -20.48 31.51 -7.77
C LYS A 284 -20.02 32.48 -6.68
N GLU A 285 -19.82 33.74 -7.02
CA GLU A 285 -19.40 34.84 -6.13
C GLU A 285 -20.39 35.09 -4.99
N ASP A 286 -21.67 34.79 -5.19
CA ASP A 286 -22.71 34.96 -4.19
C ASP A 286 -22.81 33.81 -3.17
N VAL A 287 -22.05 32.73 -3.37
CA VAL A 287 -22.05 31.57 -2.48
C VAL A 287 -20.71 31.49 -1.77
N THR A 288 -20.63 31.83 -0.51
CA THR A 288 -19.37 31.81 0.26
C THR A 288 -19.40 30.75 1.35
N ILE A 289 -18.23 30.32 1.81
CA ILE A 289 -18.15 29.54 3.06
C ILE A 289 -18.52 30.45 4.23
N VAL A 290 -19.13 29.88 5.28
CA VAL A 290 -19.34 30.61 6.53
C VAL A 290 -18.07 30.47 7.39
N PRO A 291 -17.32 31.56 7.66
CA PRO A 291 -16.09 31.48 8.45
C PRO A 291 -16.35 30.96 9.87
N GLY A 292 -15.41 30.21 10.45
CA GLY A 292 -15.51 29.69 11.82
C GLY A 292 -16.47 28.52 12.01
N THR A 293 -17.03 27.98 10.92
CA THR A 293 -17.92 26.79 10.95
C THR A 293 -17.19 25.50 10.64
N ASN A 294 -15.87 25.57 10.52
CA ASN A 294 -15.00 24.43 10.37
C ASN A 294 -14.94 23.63 11.68
N ASP A 295 -15.21 22.34 11.58
CA ASP A 295 -15.05 21.43 12.72
C ASP A 295 -13.58 21.08 13.00
N PHE A 296 -12.67 21.43 12.08
CA PHE A 296 -11.28 21.00 12.13
C PHE A 296 -10.28 22.13 11.87
N SER A 297 -9.03 21.89 12.27
CA SER A 297 -7.97 22.90 12.22
C SER A 297 -7.57 23.32 10.80
N LEU A 298 -7.79 22.43 9.83
CA LEU A 298 -7.44 22.64 8.43
C LEU A 298 -8.68 22.29 7.62
N GLY A 299 -9.50 23.26 7.21
CA GLY A 299 -10.72 22.99 6.44
C GLY A 299 -11.85 22.36 7.27
N GLY A 300 -12.75 21.58 6.64
CA GLY A 300 -13.89 20.98 7.32
C GLY A 300 -15.13 21.88 7.42
N TYR A 301 -15.31 22.77 6.46
CA TYR A 301 -16.48 23.64 6.39
C TYR A 301 -17.75 22.84 6.08
N LYS A 302 -18.81 23.09 6.85
CA LYS A 302 -20.11 22.40 6.73
C LYS A 302 -21.28 23.34 6.45
N GLN A 303 -20.99 24.63 6.26
CA GLN A 303 -21.99 25.66 6.01
C GLN A 303 -21.56 26.59 4.87
N VAL A 304 -22.52 26.96 4.05
CA VAL A 304 -22.36 28.01 3.03
C VAL A 304 -23.35 29.13 3.27
N LYS A 305 -22.91 30.36 3.03
CA LYS A 305 -23.74 31.55 2.94
C LYS A 305 -24.08 31.80 1.48
N ILE A 306 -25.33 32.10 1.19
CA ILE A 306 -25.84 32.33 -0.16
C ILE A 306 -26.51 33.69 -0.19
N SER A 307 -26.10 34.52 -1.14
CA SER A 307 -26.73 35.79 -1.49
C SER A 307 -27.60 35.62 -2.73
N LEU A 308 -28.85 36.07 -2.67
CA LEU A 308 -29.71 36.13 -3.86
C LEU A 308 -29.63 37.49 -4.57
N ARG A 309 -28.78 38.43 -4.12
CA ARG A 309 -28.75 39.84 -4.60
C ARG A 309 -28.71 39.95 -6.11
N SER A 310 -27.81 39.22 -6.75
CA SER A 310 -27.59 39.24 -8.20
C SER A 310 -28.77 38.69 -9.00
N VAL A 311 -29.55 37.78 -8.41
CA VAL A 311 -30.66 37.09 -9.07
C VAL A 311 -32.04 37.58 -8.65
N ARG A 312 -32.14 38.52 -7.70
CA ARG A 312 -33.43 39.04 -7.17
C ARG A 312 -34.42 39.42 -8.27
N LYS A 313 -33.95 40.06 -9.35
CA LYS A 313 -34.81 40.51 -10.46
C LYS A 313 -35.41 39.36 -11.27
N LEU A 314 -34.81 38.17 -11.20
CA LEU A 314 -35.24 36.96 -11.89
C LEU A 314 -36.21 36.13 -11.05
N ILE A 315 -36.27 36.37 -9.73
CA ILE A 315 -37.13 35.65 -8.80
C ILE A 315 -38.56 36.19 -8.90
N THR A 316 -39.45 35.41 -9.51
CA THR A 316 -40.87 35.72 -9.66
C THR A 316 -41.74 35.16 -8.55
N SER A 317 -41.25 34.11 -7.87
CA SER A 317 -41.96 33.45 -6.78
C SER A 317 -41.62 34.08 -5.42
N VAL A 318 -42.58 34.08 -4.50
CA VAL A 318 -42.35 34.46 -3.10
C VAL A 318 -41.77 33.33 -2.25
N GLU A 319 -41.75 32.10 -2.78
CA GLU A 319 -41.25 30.90 -2.09
C GLU A 319 -40.48 30.01 -3.07
N GLY A 320 -39.49 29.27 -2.58
CA GLY A 320 -38.70 28.35 -3.38
C GLY A 320 -37.66 27.61 -2.55
N ALA A 321 -36.88 26.76 -3.21
CA ALA A 321 -35.80 25.97 -2.64
C ALA A 321 -34.43 26.40 -3.19
N ILE A 322 -33.38 26.12 -2.43
CA ILE A 322 -32.01 26.26 -2.90
C ILE A 322 -31.48 24.87 -3.24
N GLU A 323 -31.03 24.72 -4.48
CA GLU A 323 -30.35 23.53 -4.96
C GLU A 323 -28.85 23.82 -5.09
N LEU A 324 -28.05 23.07 -4.35
CA LEU A 324 -26.59 23.11 -4.40
C LEU A 324 -26.07 21.80 -4.95
N LYS A 325 -25.11 21.90 -5.87
CA LYS A 325 -24.25 20.78 -6.24
C LYS A 325 -22.84 21.09 -5.78
N LEU A 326 -22.30 20.23 -4.92
CA LEU A 326 -21.07 20.49 -4.17
C LEU A 326 -20.10 19.31 -4.32
N ASN A 327 -18.81 19.60 -4.41
CA ASN A 327 -17.77 18.60 -4.13
C ASN A 327 -17.48 18.61 -2.64
N VAL A 328 -17.66 17.46 -2.01
CA VAL A 328 -17.41 17.22 -0.59
C VAL A 328 -16.40 16.10 -0.42
N LEU A 329 -15.84 15.96 0.78
CA LEU A 329 -14.98 14.83 1.14
C LEU A 329 -15.70 13.48 0.95
N ASP A 330 -15.09 12.55 0.21
CA ASP A 330 -15.60 11.20 0.00
C ASP A 330 -15.13 10.25 1.10
N GLY A 331 -16.03 9.87 2.01
CA GLY A 331 -15.81 8.79 2.98
C GLY A 331 -14.72 9.01 4.05
N GLY A 332 -13.91 10.07 3.94
CA GLY A 332 -12.91 10.46 4.95
C GLY A 332 -11.47 10.45 4.44
N PHE A 333 -10.53 10.30 5.37
CA PHE A 333 -9.09 10.23 5.09
C PHE A 333 -8.60 8.79 5.15
N THR A 334 -7.62 8.48 4.31
CA THR A 334 -6.95 7.18 4.30
C THR A 334 -5.59 7.29 5.00
N GLY A 335 -5.23 6.29 5.81
CA GLY A 335 -3.93 6.26 6.50
C GLY A 335 -2.75 6.07 5.54
N GLY A 336 -2.92 5.31 4.46
CA GLY A 336 -1.88 5.09 3.46
C GLY A 336 -2.39 4.32 2.26
N PHE A 337 -1.56 4.22 1.23
CA PHE A 337 -1.81 3.35 0.09
C PHE A 337 -0.52 2.97 -0.63
N SER A 338 -0.61 1.92 -1.43
CA SER A 338 0.50 1.36 -2.18
C SER A 338 0.15 1.27 -3.65
N TYR A 339 0.95 1.93 -4.51
CA TYR A 339 0.77 1.81 -5.95
C TYR A 339 1.07 0.38 -6.41
N THR A 340 0.07 -0.33 -6.92
CA THR A 340 0.26 -1.71 -7.39
C THR A 340 1.19 -1.85 -8.59
N ASN A 341 1.52 -0.77 -9.30
CA ASN A 341 2.37 -0.79 -10.51
C ASN A 341 3.68 -0.01 -10.35
N LEU A 342 4.00 0.48 -9.15
CA LEU A 342 5.19 1.28 -8.88
C LEU A 342 5.75 0.89 -7.52
N ASN A 343 7.05 1.04 -7.34
CA ASN A 343 7.69 0.80 -6.05
C ASN A 343 7.54 2.02 -5.13
N LEU A 344 6.29 2.40 -4.86
CA LEU A 344 5.91 3.59 -4.09
C LEU A 344 4.82 3.27 -3.07
N ILE A 345 5.11 3.58 -1.81
CA ILE A 345 4.17 3.59 -0.69
C ILE A 345 3.94 5.05 -0.29
N THR A 346 2.72 5.37 0.09
CA THR A 346 2.35 6.66 0.67
C THR A 346 1.73 6.45 2.04
N VAL A 347 2.16 7.25 3.02
CA VAL A 347 1.67 7.22 4.40
C VAL A 347 1.23 8.64 4.77
N GLY A 348 -0.03 8.78 5.16
CA GLY A 348 -0.59 9.99 5.72
C GLY A 348 -0.13 10.15 7.17
N THR A 349 0.34 11.35 7.52
CA THR A 349 0.76 11.69 8.89
C THR A 349 -0.34 12.37 9.67
N ARG A 350 -1.52 12.58 9.07
CA ARG A 350 -2.70 13.18 9.69
C ARG A 350 -3.94 12.45 9.18
N ALA A 351 -4.91 12.29 10.08
CA ALA A 351 -6.26 11.88 9.73
C ALA A 351 -7.22 13.03 10.03
N TRP A 352 -8.36 13.05 9.35
CA TRP A 352 -9.53 13.86 9.72
C TRP A 352 -9.28 15.34 9.93
N TRP A 353 -8.43 15.98 9.11
CA TRP A 353 -8.17 17.42 9.17
C TRP A 353 -7.62 17.93 10.52
N GLU A 354 -7.27 17.02 11.42
CA GLU A 354 -6.83 17.37 12.75
C GLU A 354 -5.39 17.89 12.71
N SER A 355 -5.11 18.78 13.67
CA SER A 355 -3.76 19.21 13.96
C SER A 355 -2.95 18.08 14.58
N THR A 356 -3.63 17.08 15.17
CA THR A 356 -3.06 15.88 15.76
C THR A 356 -2.40 15.02 14.69
N PRO A 357 -1.07 14.85 14.73
CA PRO A 357 -0.40 13.90 13.87
C PRO A 357 -0.81 12.47 14.23
N SER A 358 -0.86 11.58 13.24
CA SER A 358 -0.97 10.15 13.47
C SER A 358 0.13 9.69 14.43
N THR A 359 -0.23 8.81 15.34
CA THR A 359 0.72 8.25 16.30
C THR A 359 1.78 7.41 15.58
N LYS A 360 2.93 7.22 16.24
CA LYS A 360 3.98 6.32 15.76
C LYS A 360 3.43 4.92 15.43
N SER A 361 2.53 4.42 16.27
CA SER A 361 1.94 3.08 16.13
C SER A 361 1.04 2.98 14.90
N GLU A 362 0.22 4.00 14.62
CA GLU A 362 -0.65 4.03 13.45
C GLU A 362 0.16 4.13 12.15
N MET A 363 1.16 5.01 12.11
CA MET A 363 2.05 5.10 10.95
C MET A 363 2.82 3.79 10.72
N LEU A 364 3.27 3.14 11.80
CA LEU A 364 3.96 1.86 11.73
C LEU A 364 3.02 0.73 11.24
N GLN A 365 1.77 0.71 11.72
CA GLN A 365 0.76 -0.23 11.25
C GLN A 365 0.49 -0.02 9.75
N THR A 366 0.35 1.23 9.32
CA THR A 366 0.06 1.59 7.92
C THR A 366 1.23 1.21 7.02
N ILE A 367 2.45 1.62 7.34
CA ILE A 367 3.60 1.30 6.49
C ILE A 367 3.86 -0.22 6.41
N ASN A 368 3.65 -0.96 7.51
CA ASN A 368 3.76 -2.43 7.52
C ASN A 368 2.69 -3.07 6.63
N HIS A 369 1.47 -2.53 6.68
CA HIS A 369 0.36 -2.95 5.81
C HIS A 369 0.70 -2.74 4.33
N GLU A 370 1.09 -1.52 3.96
CA GLU A 370 1.38 -1.15 2.57
C GLU A 370 2.60 -1.86 2.00
N MET A 371 3.64 -2.02 2.82
CA MET A 371 4.80 -2.83 2.47
C MET A 371 4.44 -4.32 2.38
N GLY A 372 3.47 -4.77 3.18
CA GLY A 372 2.88 -6.09 3.07
C GLY A 372 2.24 -6.35 1.70
N HIS A 373 1.54 -5.36 1.13
CA HIS A 373 1.07 -5.44 -0.26
C HIS A 373 2.23 -5.49 -1.26
N LYS A 374 3.31 -4.71 -1.08
CA LYS A 374 4.47 -4.68 -1.98
C LYS A 374 5.13 -6.04 -2.11
N VAL A 375 5.36 -6.70 -0.98
CA VAL A 375 6.06 -7.99 -0.94
C VAL A 375 5.11 -9.18 -1.09
N GLY A 376 3.80 -8.95 -1.25
CA GLY A 376 2.82 -10.00 -1.54
C GLY A 376 2.49 -10.89 -0.35
N MET A 377 2.36 -10.31 0.85
CA MET A 377 2.29 -11.05 2.12
C MET A 377 1.07 -11.93 2.34
N VAL A 378 0.00 -11.70 1.59
CA VAL A 378 -1.18 -12.58 1.54
C VAL A 378 -1.22 -13.35 0.23
N GLY A 379 -0.04 -13.74 -0.28
CA GLY A 379 0.17 -14.36 -1.58
C GLY A 379 -0.84 -15.46 -1.88
N TYR A 380 -1.37 -15.51 -3.11
CA TYR A 380 -2.57 -16.28 -3.43
C TYR A 380 -2.41 -17.10 -4.71
N GLY A 381 -1.25 -17.75 -4.88
CA GLY A 381 -0.93 -18.48 -6.10
C GLY A 381 -1.81 -19.70 -6.38
N ASN A 382 -2.55 -20.19 -5.38
CA ASN A 382 -3.58 -21.22 -5.53
C ASN A 382 -4.97 -20.68 -5.89
N LYS A 383 -5.13 -19.36 -6.07
CA LYS A 383 -6.40 -18.74 -6.47
C LYS A 383 -6.32 -18.33 -7.94
N ASP A 384 -7.10 -19.00 -8.79
CA ASP A 384 -7.27 -18.61 -10.20
C ASP A 384 -8.47 -17.69 -10.34
N HIS A 385 -8.22 -16.45 -10.78
CA HIS A 385 -9.23 -15.42 -10.94
C HIS A 385 -9.60 -15.17 -12.41
N ARG A 386 -9.03 -15.91 -13.37
CA ARG A 386 -9.26 -15.67 -14.80
C ARG A 386 -10.72 -15.84 -15.21
N LYS A 387 -11.36 -16.93 -14.79
CA LYS A 387 -12.79 -17.16 -15.04
C LYS A 387 -13.67 -16.04 -14.48
N LYS A 388 -13.36 -15.59 -13.26
CA LYS A 388 -14.08 -14.50 -12.61
C LYS A 388 -13.85 -13.14 -13.29
N ASN A 389 -12.63 -12.87 -13.76
CA ASN A 389 -12.33 -11.68 -14.58
C ASN A 389 -13.17 -11.68 -15.86
N GLU A 390 -13.26 -12.82 -16.54
CA GLU A 390 -14.08 -12.95 -17.76
C GLU A 390 -15.56 -12.70 -17.47
N GLU A 391 -16.10 -13.24 -16.39
CA GLU A 391 -17.48 -12.99 -15.94
C GLU A 391 -17.75 -11.51 -15.64
N LEU A 392 -16.83 -10.84 -14.93
CA LEU A 392 -17.00 -9.43 -14.57
C LEU A 392 -16.87 -8.50 -15.78
N LYS A 393 -15.94 -8.82 -16.69
CA LYS A 393 -15.80 -8.11 -17.96
C LYS A 393 -17.08 -8.19 -18.79
N LYS A 394 -17.74 -9.36 -18.84
CA LYS A 394 -19.05 -9.52 -19.49
C LYS A 394 -20.15 -8.66 -18.86
N ARG A 395 -20.03 -8.29 -17.59
CA ARG A 395 -20.99 -7.45 -16.85
C ARG A 395 -20.62 -5.96 -16.88
N GLY A 396 -19.69 -5.54 -17.75
CA GLY A 396 -19.26 -4.15 -17.87
C GLY A 396 -18.48 -3.62 -16.64
N LYS A 397 -18.04 -4.50 -15.74
CA LYS A 397 -17.22 -4.10 -14.60
C LYS A 397 -15.74 -4.16 -14.98
N ASP A 398 -15.05 -3.03 -14.89
CA ASP A 398 -13.60 -2.97 -15.10
C ASP A 398 -12.86 -3.49 -13.86
N VAL A 399 -12.74 -4.80 -13.79
CA VAL A 399 -12.09 -5.49 -12.68
C VAL A 399 -10.96 -6.35 -13.24
N SER A 400 -9.73 -5.86 -13.09
CA SER A 400 -8.54 -6.66 -13.37
C SER A 400 -8.05 -7.35 -12.09
N PHE A 401 -8.50 -8.58 -11.81
CA PHE A 401 -7.78 -9.42 -10.85
C PHE A 401 -6.45 -9.80 -11.47
N THR A 402 -5.34 -9.50 -10.78
CA THR A 402 -4.05 -9.99 -11.22
C THR A 402 -3.98 -11.48 -10.89
N TYR A 403 -3.95 -12.36 -11.88
CA TYR A 403 -3.61 -13.76 -11.66
C TYR A 403 -2.12 -13.86 -11.27
N ARG A 404 -1.83 -14.50 -10.13
CA ARG A 404 -0.46 -14.54 -9.56
C ARG A 404 -0.02 -15.97 -9.21
N PRO A 405 0.03 -16.88 -10.20
CA PRO A 405 0.29 -18.31 -9.95
C PRO A 405 1.65 -18.56 -9.32
N GLU A 406 2.62 -17.67 -9.55
CA GLU A 406 3.98 -17.83 -9.08
C GLU A 406 4.16 -17.50 -7.58
N LEU A 407 3.11 -17.03 -6.90
CA LEU A 407 3.14 -16.81 -5.44
C LEU A 407 2.92 -18.11 -4.64
N PRO A 408 3.29 -18.12 -3.35
CA PRO A 408 2.91 -19.18 -2.41
C PRO A 408 1.38 -19.31 -2.29
N ASP A 409 0.94 -20.41 -1.67
CA ASP A 409 -0.48 -20.64 -1.40
C ASP A 409 -1.03 -19.61 -0.38
N ALA A 410 -2.30 -19.20 -0.57
CA ALA A 410 -3.00 -18.26 0.30
C ALA A 410 -3.13 -18.72 1.75
N PRO A 411 -3.07 -17.79 2.72
CA PRO A 411 -3.55 -18.09 4.06
C PRO A 411 -5.06 -18.37 4.01
N ARG A 412 -5.56 -19.15 4.98
CA ARG A 412 -7.00 -19.49 5.02
C ARG A 412 -7.89 -18.29 5.30
N THR A 413 -7.34 -17.25 5.92
CA THR A 413 -8.00 -15.99 6.26
C THR A 413 -7.91 -14.93 5.16
N LEU A 414 -7.44 -15.27 3.95
CA LEU A 414 -7.43 -14.34 2.82
C LEU A 414 -8.86 -13.87 2.49
N TYR A 415 -9.02 -12.57 2.29
CA TYR A 415 -10.21 -11.97 1.69
C TYR A 415 -9.82 -10.78 0.80
N GLY A 416 -10.81 -10.12 0.17
CA GLY A 416 -10.58 -8.89 -0.58
C GLY A 416 -9.87 -9.10 -1.92
N GLU A 417 -9.58 -10.35 -2.30
CA GLU A 417 -9.04 -10.68 -3.62
C GLU A 417 -9.96 -10.26 -4.79
N HIS A 418 -11.20 -9.84 -4.50
CA HIS A 418 -12.18 -9.45 -5.48
C HIS A 418 -12.60 -7.97 -5.47
N ARG A 419 -11.75 -7.08 -6.02
CA ARG A 419 -12.15 -5.74 -6.52
C ARG A 419 -13.60 -5.75 -7.07
N GLY A 420 -14.56 -5.21 -6.32
CA GLY A 420 -15.92 -4.93 -6.79
C GLY A 420 -16.97 -6.06 -6.73
N VAL A 421 -16.73 -7.17 -6.02
CA VAL A 421 -17.76 -8.23 -5.83
C VAL A 421 -17.98 -8.62 -4.36
N ASN A 422 -16.94 -8.61 -3.52
CA ASN A 422 -17.06 -8.83 -2.08
C ASN A 422 -15.99 -8.05 -1.31
N ASN A 423 -15.76 -6.80 -1.69
CA ASN A 423 -14.69 -5.99 -1.11
C ASN A 423 -14.74 -5.92 0.42
N GLN A 424 -15.90 -6.17 1.06
CA GLN A 424 -16.02 -6.13 2.52
C GLN A 424 -15.35 -4.84 3.05
N GLY A 425 -15.56 -3.71 2.37
CA GLY A 425 -14.94 -2.42 2.68
C GLY A 425 -13.48 -2.19 2.22
N HIS A 426 -12.77 -3.17 1.64
CA HIS A 426 -11.34 -3.07 1.32
C HIS A 426 -11.01 -3.33 -0.15
N LEU A 427 -9.96 -2.68 -0.65
CA LEU A 427 -9.45 -2.87 -2.01
C LEU A 427 -8.18 -3.73 -2.02
N GLY A 428 -8.27 -4.94 -2.57
CA GLY A 428 -7.14 -5.83 -2.73
C GLY A 428 -7.07 -6.91 -1.65
N PRO A 429 -6.04 -7.79 -1.70
CA PRO A 429 -5.99 -8.98 -0.86
C PRO A 429 -5.57 -8.63 0.58
N HIS A 430 -6.33 -9.13 1.55
CA HIS A 430 -6.24 -8.83 2.98
C HIS A 430 -6.35 -10.11 3.84
N CYS A 431 -6.10 -10.00 5.15
CA CYS A 431 -6.18 -11.10 6.10
C CYS A 431 -7.20 -10.80 7.21
N GLY A 432 -8.31 -11.55 7.22
CA GLY A 432 -9.42 -11.38 8.14
C GLY A 432 -9.25 -12.14 9.46
N LYS A 433 -8.01 -12.45 9.86
CA LYS A 433 -7.76 -13.19 11.10
C LYS A 433 -8.29 -12.38 12.28
N GLY A 434 -9.12 -13.00 13.11
CA GLY A 434 -9.65 -12.40 14.35
C GLY A 434 -10.92 -11.58 14.19
N VAL A 435 -11.38 -11.39 12.96
CA VAL A 435 -12.59 -10.62 12.62
C VAL A 435 -13.53 -11.42 11.74
N LYS A 436 -14.78 -10.98 11.68
CA LYS A 436 -15.82 -11.54 10.81
C LYS A 436 -16.56 -10.41 10.12
N TYR A 437 -16.76 -10.54 8.81
CA TYR A 437 -17.60 -9.61 8.08
C TYR A 437 -19.07 -10.00 8.26
N SER A 438 -19.89 -9.03 8.61
CA SER A 438 -21.33 -9.20 8.75
C SER A 438 -22.05 -8.52 7.59
N ASN A 439 -22.67 -9.32 6.72
CA ASN A 439 -23.42 -8.82 5.57
C ASN A 439 -24.65 -8.00 5.98
N SER A 440 -25.21 -8.22 7.17
CA SER A 440 -26.41 -7.52 7.62
C SER A 440 -26.15 -6.06 7.99
N ILE A 441 -24.95 -5.76 8.51
CA ILE A 441 -24.52 -4.40 8.86
C ILE A 441 -23.54 -3.82 7.83
N GLY A 442 -23.03 -4.65 6.92
CA GLY A 442 -22.07 -4.23 5.90
C GLY A 442 -20.66 -3.97 6.45
N ASP A 443 -20.33 -4.46 7.65
CA ASP A 443 -19.11 -4.10 8.39
C ASP A 443 -18.45 -5.31 9.09
N TRP A 444 -17.21 -5.11 9.55
CA TRP A 444 -16.40 -6.08 10.28
C TRP A 444 -16.59 -5.97 11.78
N THR A 445 -16.67 -7.12 12.45
CA THR A 445 -16.65 -7.19 13.91
C THR A 445 -15.57 -8.12 14.44
N GLY A 446 -15.08 -7.82 15.64
CA GLY A 446 -14.06 -8.58 16.36
C GLY A 446 -12.75 -7.82 16.54
N LYS A 447 -11.69 -8.56 16.90
CA LYS A 447 -10.36 -8.01 17.13
C LYS A 447 -9.44 -8.40 15.98
N PRO A 448 -9.01 -7.45 15.11
CA PRO A 448 -8.09 -7.76 14.04
C PRO A 448 -6.81 -8.37 14.60
N GLY A 449 -6.40 -9.51 14.05
CA GLY A 449 -5.24 -10.28 14.49
C GLY A 449 -4.03 -10.15 13.57
N CYS A 450 -4.12 -9.35 12.50
CA CYS A 450 -3.09 -9.24 11.48
C CYS A 450 -3.04 -7.81 10.93
N VAL A 451 -1.84 -7.28 10.75
CA VAL A 451 -1.62 -5.98 10.08
C VAL A 451 -2.19 -5.93 8.68
N MET A 452 -2.32 -7.09 8.01
CA MET A 452 -2.95 -7.19 6.68
C MET A 452 -4.48 -7.12 6.70
N PHE A 453 -5.12 -6.71 7.80
CA PHE A 453 -6.57 -6.51 7.85
C PHE A 453 -7.02 -5.32 6.97
N GLY A 454 -6.28 -4.22 6.89
CA GLY A 454 -6.58 -3.13 5.94
C GLY A 454 -7.44 -1.99 6.49
N ALA A 455 -8.04 -2.17 7.65
CA ALA A 455 -8.54 -1.07 8.47
C ALA A 455 -7.70 -0.92 9.75
N ASN A 456 -7.78 0.26 10.35
CA ASN A 456 -7.04 0.56 11.59
C ASN A 456 -7.68 -0.05 12.83
N ALA A 457 -8.97 -0.39 12.78
CA ALA A 457 -9.70 -1.06 13.85
C ALA A 457 -10.96 -1.76 13.31
N ALA A 458 -11.56 -2.59 14.16
CA ALA A 458 -12.93 -3.10 13.99
C ALA A 458 -13.65 -3.05 15.36
N GLN A 459 -14.97 -2.95 15.38
CA GLN A 459 -15.73 -3.00 16.63
C GLN A 459 -15.91 -4.44 17.10
N ASP A 460 -15.71 -4.73 18.39
CA ASP A 460 -16.10 -6.02 18.95
C ASP A 460 -17.62 -6.11 19.21
N ALA A 461 -18.08 -7.23 19.77
CA ALA A 461 -19.50 -7.46 20.06
C ALA A 461 -20.10 -6.48 21.08
N THR A 462 -19.26 -5.73 21.80
CA THR A 462 -19.67 -4.69 22.76
C THR A 462 -19.75 -3.30 22.13
N GLY A 463 -19.37 -3.15 20.86
CA GLY A 463 -19.22 -1.87 20.18
C GLY A 463 -17.87 -1.19 20.47
N SER A 464 -16.98 -1.82 21.22
CA SER A 464 -15.66 -1.25 21.53
C SER A 464 -14.70 -1.41 20.35
N TRP A 465 -13.99 -0.33 20.00
CA TRP A 465 -13.00 -0.36 18.92
C TRP A 465 -11.75 -1.14 19.30
N GLN A 466 -11.42 -2.15 18.51
CA GLN A 466 -10.24 -2.99 18.64
C GLN A 466 -9.24 -2.67 17.53
N PHE A 467 -8.11 -2.07 17.90
CA PHE A 467 -7.09 -1.64 16.94
C PHE A 467 -6.35 -2.82 16.30
N THR A 468 -6.05 -2.64 15.02
CA THR A 468 -5.26 -3.58 14.22
C THR A 468 -3.81 -3.58 14.68
N PRO A 469 -3.19 -4.76 14.93
CA PRO A 469 -1.80 -4.82 15.34
C PRO A 469 -0.88 -4.42 14.18
N ALA A 470 0.29 -3.87 14.49
CA ALA A 470 1.33 -3.61 13.50
C ALA A 470 2.09 -4.88 13.05
N THR A 471 1.63 -6.08 13.42
CA THR A 471 2.33 -7.35 13.15
C THR A 471 1.49 -8.35 12.37
N PHE A 472 2.17 -9.26 11.68
CA PHE A 472 1.54 -10.35 10.94
C PHE A 472 1.08 -11.47 11.88
N CYS A 473 -0.01 -12.14 11.48
CA CYS A 473 -0.51 -13.32 12.19
C CYS A 473 0.22 -14.61 11.79
N ASP A 474 0.04 -15.63 12.62
CA ASP A 474 0.50 -17.02 12.44
C ASP A 474 0.17 -17.65 11.08
N GLN A 475 -0.87 -17.19 10.39
CA GLN A 475 -1.23 -17.69 9.06
C GLN A 475 -0.51 -16.97 7.91
N CYS A 476 -0.20 -15.69 8.08
CA CYS A 476 0.55 -14.93 7.07
C CYS A 476 2.05 -15.21 7.17
N GLU A 477 2.57 -15.49 8.36
CA GLU A 477 4.01 -15.68 8.57
C GLU A 477 4.64 -16.74 7.63
N PRO A 478 4.06 -17.94 7.45
CA PRO A 478 4.59 -18.93 6.51
C PRO A 478 4.61 -18.45 5.06
N VAL A 479 3.64 -17.65 4.66
CA VAL A 479 3.54 -17.08 3.31
C VAL A 479 4.68 -16.10 3.09
N VAL A 480 4.88 -15.15 4.02
CA VAL A 480 5.99 -14.18 3.98
C VAL A 480 7.34 -14.87 3.92
N ARG A 481 7.52 -15.93 4.72
CA ARG A 481 8.76 -16.71 4.72
C ARG A 481 9.03 -17.37 3.37
N LYS A 482 8.01 -17.82 2.64
CA LYS A 482 8.10 -18.52 1.34
C LYS A 482 8.25 -17.61 0.10
N LEU A 483 8.01 -16.31 0.22
CA LEU A 483 8.01 -15.42 -0.95
C LEU A 483 9.39 -15.33 -1.60
N ASP A 484 9.42 -15.47 -2.92
CA ASP A 484 10.58 -15.13 -3.75
C ASP A 484 10.57 -13.62 -4.03
N LEU A 485 11.48 -12.90 -3.35
CA LEU A 485 11.59 -11.44 -3.44
C LEU A 485 12.54 -10.97 -4.56
N ASN A 486 12.69 -11.76 -5.63
CA ASN A 486 13.56 -11.48 -6.78
C ASN A 486 13.15 -10.25 -7.64
N GLY A 487 12.11 -9.52 -7.22
CA GLY A 487 11.66 -8.29 -7.86
C GLY A 487 11.04 -8.45 -9.25
N LYS A 488 10.74 -9.67 -9.71
CA LYS A 488 10.02 -9.89 -10.98
C LYS A 488 8.55 -10.28 -10.80
N LEU A 489 8.25 -10.91 -9.67
CA LEU A 489 6.98 -11.61 -9.44
C LEU A 489 6.15 -10.99 -8.32
N LEU A 490 6.69 -9.93 -7.73
CA LEU A 490 6.03 -9.21 -6.68
C LEU A 490 5.19 -8.09 -7.26
N PRO A 491 3.94 -7.95 -6.78
CA PRO A 491 3.00 -6.97 -7.32
C PRO A 491 3.57 -5.56 -7.31
N GLY A 492 4.21 -5.18 -6.21
CA GLY A 492 4.69 -3.82 -6.02
C GLY A 492 6.20 -3.65 -6.13
N LEU A 493 6.95 -4.67 -6.59
CA LEU A 493 8.40 -4.55 -6.87
C LEU A 493 8.75 -4.78 -8.34
N ASN A 494 7.81 -5.17 -9.20
CA ASN A 494 8.11 -5.63 -10.56
C ASN A 494 8.45 -4.54 -11.59
N LYS A 495 8.37 -3.26 -11.20
CA LYS A 495 8.59 -2.12 -12.09
C LYS A 495 9.51 -1.11 -11.43
N ARG A 496 10.36 -0.47 -12.24
CA ARG A 496 11.21 0.64 -11.79
C ARG A 496 10.31 1.77 -11.29
N PHE A 497 10.74 2.47 -10.25
CA PHE A 497 10.00 3.61 -9.73
C PHE A 497 9.90 4.69 -10.80
#